data_AF-A0A8N1S6M3-F1
#
_entry.id   AF-A0A8N1S6M3-F1
#
_cell.length_a   1.000
_cell.length_b   1.000
_cell.length_c   1.000
_cell.angle_alpha   90.00
_cell.angle_beta   90.00
_cell.angle_gamma   90.00
#
_symmetry.space_group_name_H-M   'P 1'
#
loop_
_entity.id
_entity.type
_entity.pdbx_description
1 polymer ?
#
loop_
_entity_poly.entity_id
_entity_poly.type
_entity_poly.pdbx_seq_one_letter_code
_entity_poly.pdbx_strand_id
1 'polypeptide(L)'
;LLFVVEEQTQEIELPLHDAARRDNVSFLKEYLKQGISGTSLDAAGNTPLYWAARTGHLECAKELLNLVNPVINAQNKMGDTPLHIAASHGHLEMVNLLLEHNADMTLKNNDGYIAEELASDMSIKNAIQLQQRKCDNTYRYGDEDYADDSD
;
A
#
# COMPACT_ATOMS: atom_id res chain seq x y z
N LEU A 1 20.33 -18.88 38.99
CA LEU A 1 20.71 -19.08 37.58
C LEU A 1 20.45 -17.77 36.86
N LEU A 2 21.47 -16.89 36.82
CA LEU A 2 21.47 -15.73 35.94
C LEU A 2 21.58 -16.27 34.52
N PHE A 3 20.51 -16.13 33.73
CA PHE A 3 20.62 -16.25 32.28
C PHE A 3 21.05 -14.89 31.77
N VAL A 4 22.32 -14.78 31.41
CA VAL A 4 22.88 -13.65 30.68
C VAL A 4 22.24 -13.70 29.30
N VAL A 5 21.26 -12.83 29.04
CA VAL A 5 20.88 -12.53 27.67
C VAL A 5 21.90 -11.50 27.23
N GLU A 6 22.85 -11.97 26.43
CA GLU A 6 23.89 -11.15 25.83
C GLU A 6 23.27 -9.99 25.07
N GLU A 7 23.93 -8.85 25.25
CA GLU A 7 23.77 -7.58 24.59
C GLU A 7 23.79 -7.76 23.07
N GLN A 8 22.61 -7.94 22.46
CA GLN A 8 22.45 -7.87 21.01
C GLN A 8 21.97 -6.47 20.65
N THR A 9 22.80 -5.83 19.84
CA THR A 9 22.66 -4.52 19.22
C THR A 9 21.22 -4.07 19.01
N GLN A 10 20.91 -2.93 19.61
CA GLN A 10 19.72 -2.13 19.42
C GLN A 10 19.68 -1.52 18.00
N GLU A 11 19.72 -2.35 16.94
CA GLU A 11 19.01 -1.96 15.73
C GLU A 11 17.53 -2.05 16.10
N ILE A 12 16.76 -1.02 15.76
CA ILE A 12 15.30 -1.06 15.91
C ILE A 12 14.83 -2.11 14.92
N GLU A 13 14.90 -3.39 15.30
CA GLU A 13 14.55 -4.49 14.42
C GLU A 13 13.04 -4.35 14.22
N LEU A 14 12.68 -4.03 12.99
CA LEU A 14 11.30 -3.92 12.54
C LEU A 14 11.01 -5.21 11.79
N PRO A 15 10.77 -6.31 12.51
CA PRO A 15 10.77 -7.66 11.93
C PRO A 15 9.70 -7.82 10.85
N LEU A 16 8.58 -7.09 10.96
CA LEU A 16 7.57 -7.05 9.90
C LEU A 16 8.06 -6.34 8.64
N HIS A 17 8.81 -5.25 8.75
CA HIS A 17 9.36 -4.54 7.60
C HIS A 17 10.38 -5.40 6.87
N ASP A 18 11.26 -6.09 7.60
CA ASP A 18 12.21 -7.01 6.98
C ASP A 18 11.51 -8.23 6.36
N ALA A 19 10.52 -8.81 7.04
CA ALA A 19 9.72 -9.90 6.49
C ALA A 19 8.99 -9.47 5.20
N ALA A 20 8.33 -8.32 5.21
CA ALA A 20 7.65 -7.77 4.03
C ALA A 20 8.62 -7.46 2.88
N ARG A 21 9.80 -6.89 3.19
CA ARG A 21 10.85 -6.58 2.22
C ARG A 21 11.45 -7.81 1.56
N ARG A 22 11.48 -8.96 2.23
CA ARG A 22 12.08 -10.22 1.75
C ARG A 22 11.05 -11.27 1.30
N ASP A 23 9.78 -10.89 1.24
CA ASP A 23 8.63 -11.79 0.99
C ASP A 23 8.53 -12.99 1.94
N ASN A 24 8.92 -12.78 3.20
CA ASN A 24 8.91 -13.84 4.20
C ASN A 24 7.55 -13.94 4.90
N VAL A 25 6.55 -14.45 4.16
CA VAL A 25 5.16 -14.57 4.59
C VAL A 25 5.02 -15.36 5.90
N SER A 26 5.81 -16.42 6.09
CA SER A 26 5.77 -17.25 7.29
C SER A 26 6.11 -16.45 8.54
N PHE A 27 7.20 -15.69 8.50
CA PHE A 27 7.61 -14.83 9.62
C PHE A 27 6.67 -13.65 9.78
N LEU A 28 6.21 -13.03 8.69
CA LEU A 28 5.22 -11.96 8.72
C LEU A 28 3.96 -12.38 9.52
N LYS A 29 3.40 -13.55 9.20
CA LYS A 29 2.22 -14.11 9.89
C LYS A 29 2.50 -14.38 11.35
N GLU A 30 3.66 -14.94 11.67
CA GLU A 30 4.06 -15.25 13.03
C GLU A 30 4.16 -13.96 13.87
N TYR A 31 4.81 -12.92 13.35
CA TYR A 31 4.91 -11.63 14.01
C TYR A 31 3.55 -10.95 14.23
N LEU A 32 2.65 -11.03 13.26
CA LEU A 32 1.28 -10.53 13.41
C LEU A 32 0.52 -11.27 14.51
N LYS A 33 0.66 -12.60 14.60
CA LYS A 33 0.04 -13.41 15.67
C LYS A 33 0.59 -13.07 17.06
N GLN A 34 1.86 -12.71 17.15
CA GLN A 34 2.49 -12.26 18.38
C GLN A 34 2.05 -10.84 18.80
N GLY A 35 1.17 -10.20 18.02
CA GLY A 35 0.61 -8.88 18.32
C GLY A 35 1.50 -7.72 17.87
N ILE A 36 2.54 -7.97 17.07
CA ILE A 36 3.34 -6.89 16.50
C ILE A 36 2.49 -6.16 15.46
N SER A 37 2.40 -4.84 15.58
CA SER A 37 1.53 -4.04 14.72
C SER A 37 2.00 -4.06 13.26
N GLY A 38 1.15 -4.56 12.37
CA GLY A 38 1.34 -4.52 10.92
C GLY A 38 1.31 -3.13 10.29
N THR A 39 1.02 -2.10 11.09
CA THR A 39 0.93 -0.70 10.67
C THR A 39 2.04 0.16 11.26
N SER A 40 3.02 -0.45 11.94
CA SER A 40 4.18 0.23 12.52
C SER A 40 5.02 0.94 11.47
N LEU A 41 5.65 2.05 11.87
CA LEU A 41 6.46 2.89 10.99
C LEU A 41 7.95 2.70 11.30
N ASP A 42 8.78 2.67 10.26
CA ASP A 42 10.23 2.70 10.41
C ASP A 42 10.76 4.12 10.63
N ALA A 43 12.08 4.26 10.77
CA ALA A 43 12.74 5.56 10.95
C ALA A 43 12.52 6.53 9.77
N ALA A 44 12.15 6.04 8.59
CA ALA A 44 11.81 6.84 7.41
C ALA A 44 10.28 7.04 7.26
N GLY A 45 9.47 6.53 8.20
CA GLY A 45 8.02 6.62 8.16
C GLY A 45 7.36 5.58 7.25
N ASN A 46 8.08 4.54 6.82
CA ASN A 46 7.51 3.51 5.96
C ASN A 46 6.79 2.43 6.77
N THR A 47 5.68 1.92 6.24
CA THR A 47 5.00 0.73 6.75
C THR A 47 5.63 -0.56 6.19
N PRO A 48 5.34 -1.74 6.76
CA PRO A 48 5.67 -3.01 6.11
C PRO A 48 5.07 -3.11 4.69
N LEU A 49 3.87 -2.57 4.48
CA LEU A 49 3.20 -2.55 3.18
C LEU A 49 3.98 -1.71 2.15
N TYR A 50 4.56 -0.58 2.56
CA TYR A 50 5.44 0.20 1.70
C TYR A 50 6.65 -0.63 1.24
N TRP A 51 7.26 -1.42 2.14
CA TRP A 51 8.40 -2.26 1.78
C TRP A 51 8.02 -3.38 0.82
N ALA A 52 6.89 -4.06 1.06
CA ALA A 52 6.35 -5.04 0.12
C ALA A 52 6.05 -4.40 -1.24
N ALA A 53 5.46 -3.20 -1.25
CA ALA A 53 5.13 -2.47 -2.47
C ALA A 53 6.38 -2.05 -3.26
N ARG A 54 7.43 -1.61 -2.58
CA ARG A 54 8.71 -1.23 -3.20
C ARG A 54 9.41 -2.40 -3.88
N THR A 55 9.35 -3.58 -3.28
CA THR A 55 10.01 -4.79 -3.81
C THR A 55 9.09 -5.65 -4.68
N GLY A 56 7.81 -5.32 -4.78
CA GLY A 56 6.83 -6.05 -5.60
C GLY A 56 6.36 -7.38 -4.96
N HIS A 57 6.47 -7.54 -3.65
CA HIS A 57 6.16 -8.78 -2.93
C HIS A 57 4.67 -8.88 -2.58
N LEU A 58 3.91 -9.49 -3.49
CA LEU A 58 2.45 -9.56 -3.43
C LEU A 58 1.92 -10.37 -2.26
N GLU A 59 2.56 -11.48 -1.89
CA GLU A 59 2.01 -12.36 -0.86
C GLU A 59 2.05 -11.71 0.51
N CYS A 60 3.16 -11.06 0.87
CA CYS A 60 3.21 -10.23 2.08
C CYS A 60 2.23 -9.05 2.02
N ALA A 61 2.10 -8.39 0.87
CA ALA A 61 1.15 -7.29 0.71
C ALA A 61 -0.31 -7.74 0.93
N LYS A 62 -0.72 -8.88 0.38
CA LYS A 62 -2.05 -9.46 0.61
C LYS A 62 -2.33 -9.71 2.08
N GLU A 63 -1.39 -10.30 2.81
CA GLU A 63 -1.54 -10.53 4.25
C GLU A 63 -1.68 -9.23 5.04
N LEU A 64 -0.93 -8.18 4.68
CA LEU A 64 -1.02 -6.87 5.30
C LEU A 64 -2.33 -6.13 4.96
N LEU A 65 -2.83 -6.30 3.74
CA LEU A 65 -4.10 -5.71 3.28
C LEU A 65 -5.32 -6.42 3.85
N ASN A 66 -5.19 -7.69 4.25
CA ASN A 66 -6.25 -8.48 4.90
C ASN A 66 -6.35 -8.26 6.42
N LEU A 67 -5.54 -7.37 6.99
CA LEU A 67 -5.70 -6.95 8.39
C LEU A 67 -7.06 -6.28 8.60
N VAL A 68 -7.58 -6.30 9.83
CA VAL A 68 -8.88 -5.69 10.17
C VAL A 68 -8.92 -4.20 9.79
N ASN A 69 -7.81 -3.49 9.99
CA ASN A 69 -7.66 -2.06 9.67
C ASN A 69 -6.33 -1.84 8.93
N PRO A 70 -6.27 -2.10 7.62
CA PRO A 70 -5.04 -1.95 6.85
C PRO A 70 -4.75 -0.45 6.61
N VAL A 71 -3.51 -0.03 6.79
CA VAL A 71 -3.09 1.36 6.52
C VAL A 71 -2.51 1.44 5.11
N ILE A 72 -3.40 1.48 4.12
CA ILE A 72 -3.08 1.43 2.70
C ILE A 72 -2.44 2.74 2.21
N ASN A 73 -2.93 3.87 2.73
CA ASN A 73 -2.57 5.21 2.29
C ASN A 73 -1.56 5.91 3.21
N ALA A 74 -0.79 5.16 4.01
CA ALA A 74 0.26 5.74 4.85
C ALA A 74 1.28 6.48 3.99
N GLN A 75 1.52 7.75 4.32
CA GLN A 75 2.57 8.56 3.71
C GLN A 75 3.84 8.48 4.56
N ASN A 76 4.96 8.13 3.93
CA ASN A 76 6.27 8.18 4.59
C ASN A 76 6.76 9.63 4.76
N LYS A 77 7.99 9.83 5.24
CA LYS A 77 8.56 11.18 5.42
C LYS A 77 8.66 12.01 4.13
N MET A 78 8.68 11.36 2.96
CA MET A 78 8.68 12.00 1.63
C MET A 78 7.27 12.21 1.08
N GLY A 79 6.23 11.83 1.82
CA GLY A 79 4.85 11.88 1.36
C GLY A 79 4.45 10.71 0.45
N ASP A 80 5.35 9.76 0.20
CA ASP A 80 5.05 8.63 -0.69
C ASP A 80 4.17 7.60 0.02
N THR A 81 3.15 7.15 -0.70
CA THR A 81 2.30 6.01 -0.31
C THR A 81 2.83 4.70 -0.92
N PRO A 82 2.37 3.53 -0.45
CA PRO A 82 2.63 2.26 -1.12
C PRO A 82 2.31 2.28 -2.64
N LEU A 83 1.29 3.03 -3.06
CA LEU A 83 0.95 3.16 -4.48
C LEU A 83 1.99 3.98 -5.27
N HIS A 84 2.52 5.06 -4.70
CA HIS A 84 3.61 5.85 -5.32
C HIS A 84 4.85 4.99 -5.57
N ILE A 85 5.27 4.23 -4.56
CA ILE A 85 6.49 3.43 -4.68
C ILE A 85 6.32 2.23 -5.61
N ALA A 86 5.16 1.57 -5.61
CA ALA A 86 4.84 0.49 -6.56
C ALA A 86 4.81 1.00 -8.01
N ALA A 87 4.22 2.18 -8.24
CA ALA A 87 4.13 2.78 -9.56
C ALA A 87 5.51 3.18 -10.12
N SER A 88 6.35 3.81 -9.28
CA SER A 88 7.71 4.23 -9.68
C SER A 88 8.67 3.07 -9.94
N HIS A 89 8.49 1.94 -9.24
CA HIS A 89 9.32 0.75 -9.41
C HIS A 89 8.78 -0.21 -10.48
N GLY A 90 7.62 0.07 -11.08
CA GLY A 90 7.04 -0.70 -12.19
C GLY A 90 6.38 -2.01 -11.80
N HIS A 91 5.90 -2.12 -10.56
CA HIS A 91 5.25 -3.32 -10.06
C HIS A 91 3.76 -3.33 -10.42
N LEU A 92 3.42 -3.65 -11.67
CA LEU A 92 2.05 -3.59 -12.19
C LEU A 92 1.04 -4.41 -11.37
N GLU A 93 1.40 -5.65 -11.02
CA GLU A 93 0.52 -6.51 -10.21
C GLU A 93 0.29 -5.93 -8.80
N MET A 94 1.30 -5.27 -8.23
CA MET A 94 1.19 -4.61 -6.93
C MET A 94 0.29 -3.37 -7.03
N VAL A 95 0.43 -2.58 -8.10
CA VAL A 95 -0.45 -1.43 -8.37
C VAL A 95 -1.90 -1.89 -8.46
N ASN A 96 -2.18 -2.94 -9.24
CA ASN A 96 -3.54 -3.50 -9.34
C ASN A 96 -4.05 -3.97 -7.98
N LEU A 97 -3.25 -4.71 -7.21
CA LEU A 97 -3.62 -5.17 -5.87
C LEU A 97 -3.98 -3.99 -4.95
N LEU A 98 -3.16 -2.94 -4.92
CA LEU A 98 -3.43 -1.75 -4.10
C LEU A 98 -4.72 -1.02 -4.54
N LEU A 99 -4.95 -0.91 -5.85
CA LEU A 99 -6.15 -0.27 -6.40
C LEU A 99 -7.43 -1.10 -6.13
N GLU A 100 -7.35 -2.42 -6.18
CA GLU A 100 -8.43 -3.34 -5.79
C GLU A 100 -8.82 -3.18 -4.32
N HIS A 101 -7.86 -2.81 -3.46
CA HIS A 101 -8.08 -2.48 -2.06
C HIS A 101 -8.33 -0.97 -1.82
N ASN A 102 -8.72 -0.22 -2.84
CA ASN A 102 -9.09 1.20 -2.76
C ASN A 102 -7.96 2.12 -2.28
N ALA A 103 -6.71 1.87 -2.69
CA ALA A 103 -5.64 2.83 -2.52
C ALA A 103 -6.00 4.18 -3.17
N ASP A 104 -5.74 5.28 -2.45
CA ASP A 104 -6.03 6.62 -2.94
C ASP A 104 -4.94 7.07 -3.91
N MET A 105 -5.36 7.21 -5.16
CA MET A 105 -4.57 7.59 -6.32
C MET A 105 -4.47 9.11 -6.53
N THR A 106 -5.14 9.92 -5.69
CA THR A 106 -5.12 11.39 -5.73
C THR A 106 -4.15 12.02 -4.75
N LEU A 107 -3.62 11.24 -3.80
CA LEU A 107 -2.66 11.71 -2.81
C LEU A 107 -1.38 12.17 -3.50
N LYS A 108 -0.87 13.31 -3.04
CA LYS A 108 0.39 13.89 -3.51
C LYS A 108 1.50 13.62 -2.50
N ASN A 109 2.67 13.25 -3.00
CA ASN A 109 3.88 13.24 -2.20
C ASN A 109 4.40 14.68 -1.95
N ASN A 110 5.51 14.83 -1.23
CA ASN A 110 6.05 16.14 -0.88
C ASN A 110 6.55 16.95 -2.09
N ASP A 111 6.86 16.28 -3.20
CA ASP A 111 7.23 16.93 -4.47
C ASP A 111 5.98 17.37 -5.28
N GLY A 112 4.78 17.04 -4.79
CA GLY A 112 3.51 17.41 -5.41
C GLY A 112 3.02 16.42 -6.46
N TYR A 113 3.71 15.30 -6.65
CA TYR A 113 3.36 14.27 -7.63
C TYR A 113 2.36 13.27 -7.07
N ILE A 114 1.40 12.86 -7.90
CA ILE A 114 0.55 11.67 -7.64
C ILE A 114 1.22 10.40 -8.18
N ALA A 115 0.76 9.23 -7.73
CA ALA A 115 1.31 7.94 -8.17
C ALA A 115 1.30 7.73 -9.70
N GLU A 116 0.29 8.26 -10.40
CA GLU A 116 0.21 8.20 -11.87
C GLU A 116 1.38 8.94 -12.54
N GLU A 117 1.78 10.09 -12.00
CA GLU A 117 2.86 10.92 -12.54
C GLU A 117 4.23 10.30 -12.30
N LEU A 118 4.34 9.39 -11.34
CA LEU A 118 5.53 8.62 -11.03
C LEU A 118 5.59 7.26 -11.74
N ALA A 119 4.59 6.90 -12.57
CA ALA A 119 4.53 5.61 -13.24
C ALA A 119 5.80 5.31 -14.06
N SER A 120 6.40 4.14 -13.86
CA SER A 120 7.61 3.70 -14.59
C SER A 120 7.41 3.62 -16.10
N ASP A 121 6.19 3.28 -16.53
CA ASP A 121 5.82 3.09 -17.93
C ASP A 121 4.30 3.25 -18.14
N MET A 122 3.89 3.17 -19.41
CA MET A 122 2.50 3.35 -19.81
C MET A 122 1.55 2.26 -19.29
N SER A 123 2.02 1.05 -18.99
CA SER A 123 1.16 -0.01 -18.46
C SER A 123 0.69 0.31 -17.05
N ILE A 124 1.59 0.79 -16.19
CA ILE A 124 1.29 1.28 -14.84
C ILE A 124 0.35 2.47 -14.90
N LYS A 125 0.66 3.44 -15.75
CA LYS A 125 -0.17 4.64 -15.94
C LYS A 125 -1.60 4.26 -16.35
N ASN A 126 -1.73 3.36 -17.31
CA ASN A 126 -3.03 2.89 -17.79
C ASN A 126 -3.81 2.14 -16.70
N ALA A 127 -3.14 1.37 -15.83
CA ALA A 127 -3.79 0.66 -14.73
C ALA A 127 -4.45 1.64 -13.74
N ILE A 128 -3.73 2.70 -13.35
CA ILE A 128 -4.25 3.74 -12.46
C ILE A 128 -5.42 4.49 -13.12
N GLN A 129 -5.28 4.89 -14.39
CA GLN A 129 -6.35 5.57 -15.13
C GLN A 129 -7.60 4.71 -15.38
N LEU A 130 -7.43 3.40 -15.56
CA LEU A 130 -8.57 2.51 -15.77
C LEU A 130 -9.47 2.49 -14.52
N GLN A 131 -8.87 2.52 -13.34
CA GLN A 131 -9.61 2.57 -12.08
C GLN A 131 -10.31 3.93 -11.89
N GLN A 132 -9.67 5.04 -12.28
CA GLN A 132 -10.31 6.37 -12.30
C GLN A 132 -11.62 6.36 -13.09
N ARG A 133 -11.57 5.86 -14.32
CA ARG A 133 -12.74 5.87 -15.22
C ARG A 133 -13.89 5.01 -14.69
N LYS A 134 -13.59 3.92 -13.97
CA LYS A 134 -14.63 3.11 -13.33
C LYS A 134 -15.34 3.91 -12.23
N CYS A 135 -14.59 4.62 -11.40
CA CYS A 135 -15.15 5.48 -10.36
C CYS A 135 -15.97 6.65 -10.95
N ASP A 136 -15.51 7.26 -12.05
CA ASP A 136 -16.22 8.39 -12.69
C ASP A 136 -17.50 7.96 -13.41
N ASN A 137 -17.51 6.78 -14.05
CA ASN A 137 -18.66 6.30 -14.81
C ASN A 137 -19.82 5.83 -13.93
N THR A 138 -19.59 5.42 -12.68
CA THR A 138 -20.68 5.07 -11.76
C THR A 138 -21.54 6.27 -11.37
N TYR A 139 -21.03 7.50 -11.48
CA TYR A 139 -21.79 8.71 -11.16
C TYR A 139 -22.67 9.22 -12.31
N ARG A 140 -22.41 8.82 -13.57
CA ARG A 140 -23.15 9.35 -14.73
C ARG A 140 -24.48 8.66 -15.02
N TYR A 141 -24.79 7.55 -14.37
CA TYR A 141 -26.04 6.78 -14.57
C TYR A 141 -27.05 6.92 -13.42
N GLY A 142 -26.81 7.80 -12.44
CA GLY A 142 -27.66 7.98 -11.25
C GLY A 142 -28.69 9.12 -11.31
N ASP A 143 -28.59 10.04 -12.28
CA ASP A 143 -29.35 11.31 -12.29
C ASP A 143 -30.35 11.45 -13.45
N GLU A 144 -30.54 10.43 -14.30
CA GLU A 144 -31.47 10.47 -15.44
C GLU A 144 -32.62 9.46 -15.29
N ASP A 145 -33.47 9.60 -14.27
CA ASP A 145 -34.76 8.87 -14.23
C ASP A 145 -35.75 9.50 -13.24
N TYR A 146 -36.16 10.76 -13.47
CA TYR A 146 -37.46 11.30 -13.02
C TYR A 146 -37.81 12.55 -13.85
N ALA A 147 -38.00 12.37 -15.15
CA ALA A 147 -38.83 13.31 -15.91
C ALA A 147 -40.28 12.87 -15.70
N ASP A 148 -40.95 13.62 -14.84
CA ASP A 148 -42.38 13.61 -14.55
C ASP A 148 -43.18 13.61 -15.86
N ASP A 149 -43.87 12.50 -16.13
CA ASP A 149 -44.94 12.43 -17.12
C ASP A 149 -46.11 13.29 -16.61
N SER A 150 -46.05 14.59 -16.86
CA SER A 150 -47.18 15.49 -16.75
C SER A 150 -47.38 16.25 -18.06
N ASP A 151 -48.16 15.66 -18.97
CA ASP A 151 -49.27 16.30 -19.70
C ASP A 151 -49.96 15.34 -20.69
#